data_AF-A0A2S2NHQ3-F1
#
_entry.id   AF-A0A2S2NHQ3-F1
#
_cell.length_a   1.000
_cell.length_b   1.000
_cell.length_c   1.000
_cell.angle_alpha   90.00
_cell.angle_beta   90.00
_cell.angle_gamma   90.00
#
_symmetry.space_group_name_H-M   'P 1'
#
loop_
_entity.id
_entity.type
_entity.pdbx_description
1 polymer ?
#
loop_
_entity_poly.entity_id
_entity_poly.type
_entity_poly.pdbx_seq_one_letter_code
_entity_poly.pdbx_strand_id
1 'polypeptide(L)'
;MDKFYNSFDLASKLIEKKTYCTGTLRLNRKNTPHDVAYQLRDVAYLSTEFKNNLILTKNRNGKEQLKPEPIINYNRFMSGIDRQDQMNSYYPFTRKTIRWYKKIGIHIIQMLLMNSFYLYNQYQVGHKVLLYDY
;
A
#
# COMPACT_ATOMS: atom_id res chain seq x y z
N MET A 1 0.02 -0.73 -5.42
CA MET A 1 1.08 0.22 -5.84
C MET A 1 0.48 1.56 -6.20
N ASP A 2 1.08 2.63 -5.70
CA ASP A 2 0.59 3.98 -5.97
C ASP A 2 0.89 4.39 -7.42
N LYS A 3 0.12 5.36 -7.91
CA LYS A 3 0.19 5.92 -9.26
C LYS A 3 1.60 6.41 -9.63
N PHE A 4 2.39 6.84 -8.65
CA PHE A 4 3.78 7.25 -8.86
C PHE A 4 4.70 6.07 -9.25
N TYR A 5 4.49 4.90 -8.68
CA TYR A 5 5.35 3.73 -8.89
C TYR A 5 4.86 2.82 -10.02
N ASN A 6 3.58 2.89 -10.38
CA ASN A 6 2.97 1.96 -11.32
C ASN A 6 3.17 2.37 -12.80
N SER A 7 3.52 1.42 -13.66
CA SER A 7 3.54 1.57 -15.12
C SER A 7 3.39 0.24 -15.85
N PHE A 8 2.95 0.32 -17.10
CA PHE A 8 2.80 -0.84 -17.97
C PHE A 8 4.14 -1.59 -18.16
N ASP A 9 5.20 -0.90 -18.57
CA ASP A 9 6.52 -1.52 -18.78
C ASP A 9 7.07 -2.22 -17.53
N LEU A 10 6.83 -1.64 -16.35
CA LEU A 10 7.26 -2.23 -15.09
C LEU A 10 6.46 -3.51 -14.81
N ALA A 11 5.14 -3.45 -14.97
CA ALA A 11 4.27 -4.60 -14.75
C ALA A 11 4.63 -5.78 -15.66
N SER A 12 4.90 -5.53 -16.94
CA SER A 12 5.35 -6.57 -17.89
C SER A 12 6.66 -7.23 -17.43
N LYS A 13 7.65 -6.43 -17.01
CA LYS A 13 8.93 -6.95 -16.47
C LYS A 13 8.77 -7.70 -15.15
N LEU A 14 7.82 -7.30 -14.30
CA LEU A 14 7.56 -7.97 -13.03
C LEU A 14 6.89 -9.33 -13.23
N ILE A 15 6.00 -9.46 -14.22
CA ILE A 15 5.40 -10.75 -14.60
C ILE A 15 6.49 -11.77 -14.96
N GLU A 16 7.49 -11.38 -15.75
CA GLU A 16 8.63 -12.24 -16.11
C GLU A 16 9.39 -12.74 -14.87
N LYS A 17 9.45 -11.92 -13.82
CA LYS A 17 10.11 -12.26 -12.55
C LYS A 17 9.20 -12.97 -11.55
N LYS A 18 7.99 -13.38 -11.95
CA LYS A 18 6.97 -13.98 -11.06
C LYS A 18 6.57 -13.07 -9.90
N THR A 19 6.65 -11.76 -10.10
CA THR A 19 6.17 -10.76 -9.14
C THR A 19 4.91 -10.12 -9.68
N TYR A 20 3.83 -10.22 -8.93
CA TYR A 20 2.56 -9.62 -9.32
C TYR A 20 2.40 -8.24 -8.70
N CYS A 21 1.72 -7.35 -9.41
CA CYS A 21 1.48 -5.99 -8.96
C CYS A 21 0.05 -5.56 -9.28
N THR A 22 -0.55 -4.85 -8.33
CA THR A 22 -1.88 -4.27 -8.48
C THR A 22 -1.82 -2.82 -8.01
N GLY A 23 -2.33 -1.88 -8.81
CA GLY A 23 -2.19 -0.46 -8.53
C GLY A 23 -3.02 0.45 -9.42
N THR A 24 -3.12 1.72 -9.04
CA THR A 24 -3.69 2.77 -9.90
C THR A 24 -2.69 3.15 -10.98
N LEU A 25 -3.16 3.55 -12.16
CA LEU A 25 -2.31 3.89 -13.31
C LEU A 25 -2.47 5.36 -13.69
N ARG A 26 -1.36 6.04 -14.00
CA ARG A 26 -1.39 7.37 -14.60
C ARG A 26 -1.57 7.27 -16.10
N LEU A 27 -2.74 7.67 -16.59
CA LEU A 27 -3.09 7.65 -18.03
C LEU A 27 -2.09 8.43 -18.90
N ASN A 28 -1.52 9.53 -18.39
CA ASN A 28 -0.54 10.33 -19.15
C ASN A 28 0.90 9.78 -19.06
N ARG A 29 1.11 8.52 -18.65
CA ARG A 29 2.44 7.89 -18.64
C ARG A 29 2.82 7.50 -20.07
N LYS A 30 4.12 7.53 -20.36
CA LYS A 30 4.64 6.99 -21.62
C LYS A 30 4.36 5.47 -21.68
N ASN A 31 4.11 4.95 -22.88
CA ASN A 31 3.85 3.54 -23.16
C ASN A 31 2.56 2.96 -22.56
N THR A 32 1.62 3.80 -22.11
CA THR A 32 0.25 3.33 -21.85
C THR A 32 -0.49 3.12 -23.19
N PRO A 33 -1.18 1.97 -23.38
CA PRO A 33 -1.96 1.73 -24.58
C PRO A 33 -2.96 2.84 -24.84
N HIS A 34 -3.06 3.25 -26.11
CA HIS A 34 -3.88 4.39 -26.52
C HIS A 34 -5.36 4.15 -26.19
N ASP A 35 -5.86 2.92 -26.27
CA ASP A 35 -7.24 2.54 -25.95
C ASP A 35 -7.65 2.87 -24.50
N VAL A 36 -6.69 2.88 -23.58
CA VAL A 36 -6.92 3.18 -22.15
C VAL A 36 -6.75 4.68 -21.87
N ALA A 37 -5.96 5.39 -22.68
CA ALA A 37 -5.58 6.79 -22.44
C ALA A 37 -6.72 7.80 -22.69
N TYR A 38 -7.75 7.45 -23.48
CA TYR A 38 -8.82 8.38 -23.89
C TYR A 38 -10.02 8.45 -22.94
N GLN A 39 -10.03 7.66 -21.86
CA GLN A 39 -11.09 7.70 -20.86
C GLN A 39 -10.86 8.86 -19.88
N LEU A 40 -11.32 10.06 -20.27
CA LEU A 40 -11.29 11.25 -19.43
C LEU A 40 -12.36 11.12 -18.34
N ARG A 41 -11.92 10.91 -17.09
CA ARG A 41 -12.64 10.99 -15.77
C ARG A 41 -12.68 9.68 -14.97
N ASP A 42 -12.23 8.56 -15.53
CA ASP A 42 -12.24 7.28 -14.82
C ASP A 42 -10.92 6.96 -14.10
N VAL A 43 -11.02 6.28 -12.95
CA VAL A 43 -9.85 5.79 -12.22
C VAL A 43 -9.28 4.58 -12.95
N ALA A 44 -8.22 4.80 -13.71
CA ALA A 44 -7.47 3.73 -14.34
C ALA A 44 -6.66 2.93 -13.31
N TYR A 45 -6.65 1.62 -13.46
CA TYR A 45 -5.86 0.70 -12.65
C TYR A 45 -5.22 -0.36 -13.55
N LEU A 46 -4.17 -0.97 -13.03
CA LEU A 46 -3.43 -2.06 -13.66
C LEU A 46 -3.25 -3.15 -12.62
N SER A 47 -3.56 -4.39 -13.00
CA SER A 47 -3.32 -5.57 -12.18
C SER A 47 -2.77 -6.68 -13.04
N THR A 48 -1.75 -7.35 -12.54
CA THR A 48 -1.19 -8.56 -13.15
C THR A 48 -1.57 -9.83 -12.38
N GLU A 49 -2.20 -9.66 -11.20
CA GLU A 49 -2.56 -10.74 -10.29
C GLU A 49 -4.03 -11.15 -10.43
N PHE A 50 -4.91 -10.16 -10.53
CA PHE A 50 -6.35 -10.35 -10.42
C PHE A 50 -7.04 -10.19 -11.77
N LYS A 51 -8.08 -10.99 -12.00
CA LYS A 51 -8.95 -10.86 -13.17
C LYS A 51 -9.86 -9.64 -13.02
N ASN A 52 -10.34 -9.09 -14.14
CA ASN A 52 -11.27 -7.97 -14.14
C ASN A 52 -12.72 -8.43 -13.89
N ASN A 53 -12.95 -9.08 -12.75
CA ASN A 53 -14.28 -9.50 -12.32
C ASN A 53 -14.94 -8.39 -11.52
N LEU A 54 -16.26 -8.20 -11.68
CA LEU A 54 -17.04 -7.27 -10.87
C LEU A 54 -17.59 -7.99 -9.64
N ILE A 55 -17.28 -7.46 -8.45
CA ILE A 55 -17.72 -8.02 -7.17
C ILE A 55 -18.61 -7.01 -6.45
N LEU A 56 -19.67 -7.51 -5.81
CA LEU A 56 -20.53 -6.71 -4.93
C LEU A 56 -19.77 -6.33 -3.66
N THR A 57 -19.61 -5.04 -3.41
CA THR A 57 -18.98 -4.51 -2.20
C THR A 57 -19.92 -3.54 -1.50
N LYS A 58 -19.99 -3.63 -0.17
CA LYS A 58 -20.69 -2.64 0.66
C LYS A 58 -19.78 -1.45 0.95
N ASN A 59 -20.30 -0.25 0.73
CA ASN A 59 -19.62 0.99 1.12
C ASN A 59 -19.80 1.26 2.64
N ARG A 60 -19.06 2.22 3.21
CA ARG A 60 -19.17 2.61 4.64
C ARG A 60 -20.59 2.95 5.07
N ASN A 61 -21.41 3.45 4.14
CA ASN A 61 -22.81 3.82 4.36
C ASN A 61 -23.78 2.64 4.13
N GLY A 62 -23.30 1.40 4.04
CA GLY A 62 -24.11 0.20 3.83
C GLY A 62 -24.62 -0.02 2.40
N LYS A 63 -24.45 0.96 1.49
CA LYS A 63 -24.87 0.84 0.09
C LYS A 63 -24.02 -0.17 -0.68
N GLU A 64 -24.66 -1.08 -1.38
CA GLU A 64 -24.01 -2.06 -2.25
C GLU A 64 -23.64 -1.42 -3.60
N GLN A 65 -22.40 -1.64 -4.03
CA GLN A 65 -21.87 -1.17 -5.31
C GLN A 65 -21.02 -2.26 -5.95
N LEU A 66 -21.16 -2.45 -7.25
CA LEU A 66 -20.27 -3.30 -8.04
C LEU A 66 -18.94 -2.58 -8.24
N LYS A 67 -17.84 -3.25 -7.86
CA LYS A 67 -16.48 -2.74 -8.06
C LYS A 67 -15.59 -3.85 -8.63
N PRO A 68 -14.62 -3.52 -9.50
CA PRO A 68 -13.64 -4.48 -9.95
C PRO A 68 -12.85 -5.09 -8.78
N GLU A 69 -12.66 -6.41 -8.83
CA GLU A 69 -11.85 -7.19 -7.88
C GLU A 69 -10.46 -6.58 -7.63
N PRO A 70 -9.69 -6.14 -8.65
CA PRO A 70 -8.37 -5.60 -8.43
C PRO A 70 -8.39 -4.30 -7.60
N ILE A 71 -9.44 -3.48 -7.72
CA ILE A 71 -9.58 -2.23 -6.95
C ILE A 71 -9.89 -2.55 -5.48
N ILE A 72 -10.69 -3.58 -5.22
CA ILE A 72 -11.02 -4.00 -3.86
C ILE A 72 -9.75 -4.47 -3.16
N ASN A 73 -9.00 -5.37 -3.80
CA ASN A 73 -7.74 -5.87 -3.26
C ASN A 73 -6.71 -4.74 -3.12
N TYR A 74 -6.61 -3.85 -4.10
CA TYR A 74 -5.77 -2.65 -4.00
C TYR A 74 -6.08 -1.85 -2.74
N ASN A 75 -7.35 -1.48 -2.51
CA ASN A 75 -7.75 -0.70 -1.34
C ASN A 75 -7.50 -1.43 -0.03
N ARG A 76 -7.64 -2.76 0.00
CA ARG A 76 -7.37 -3.59 1.18
C ARG A 76 -5.89 -3.55 1.59
N PHE A 77 -4.98 -3.59 0.62
CA PHE A 77 -3.54 -3.71 0.89
C PHE A 77 -2.77 -2.39 0.82
N MET A 78 -3.35 -1.33 0.24
CA MET A 78 -2.70 -0.02 0.09
C MET A 78 -2.30 0.62 1.41
N SER A 79 -3.17 0.54 2.41
CA SER A 79 -3.04 1.30 3.66
C SER A 79 -1.98 0.78 4.64
N GLY A 80 -1.16 -0.21 4.25
CA GLY A 80 -0.13 -0.78 5.13
C GLY A 80 0.95 0.25 5.54
N ILE A 81 1.45 1.01 4.56
CA ILE A 81 2.50 2.02 4.80
C ILE A 81 1.94 3.19 5.60
N ASP A 82 0.76 3.71 5.22
CA ASP A 82 0.12 4.82 5.92
C ASP A 82 -0.19 4.47 7.38
N ARG A 83 -0.63 3.24 7.65
CA ARG A 83 -0.85 2.76 9.02
C ARG A 83 0.44 2.70 9.82
N GLN A 84 1.54 2.26 9.22
CA GLN A 84 2.85 2.25 9.87
C GLN A 84 3.33 3.66 10.21
N ASP A 85 3.19 4.60 9.27
CA ASP A 85 3.57 6.00 9.48
C ASP A 85 2.69 6.66 10.56
N GLN A 86 1.40 6.37 10.55
CA GLN A 86 0.47 6.79 11.60
C GLN A 86 0.91 6.28 12.98
N MET A 87 1.27 4.99 13.10
CA MET A 87 1.78 4.43 14.35
C MET A 87 3.05 5.13 14.84
N ASN A 88 3.97 5.45 13.92
CA ASN A 88 5.19 6.18 14.25
C ASN A 88 4.92 7.63 14.67
N SER A 89 3.86 8.26 14.12
CA SER A 89 3.48 9.63 14.43
C SER A 89 2.91 9.80 15.84
N TYR A 90 2.30 8.76 16.42
CA TYR A 90 1.78 8.80 17.79
C TYR A 90 2.88 8.86 18.85
N TYR A 91 4.04 8.24 18.58
CA TYR A 91 5.19 8.21 19.49
C TYR A 91 6.48 8.69 18.80
N PRO A 92 6.61 9.99 18.50
CA PRO A 92 7.76 10.51 17.80
C PRO A 92 8.97 10.59 18.74
N PHE A 93 9.97 9.72 18.53
CA PHE A 93 11.27 9.81 19.22
C PHE A 93 12.18 10.89 18.62
N THR A 94 11.83 11.43 17.45
CA THR A 94 12.63 12.45 16.76
C THR A 94 12.55 13.80 17.47
N ARG A 95 13.70 14.35 17.87
CA ARG A 95 13.82 15.72 18.40
C ARG A 95 14.34 16.68 17.32
N LYS A 96 14.15 17.99 17.52
CA LYS A 96 14.71 19.02 16.63
C LYS A 96 16.25 18.95 16.67
N THR A 97 16.87 18.57 15.57
CA THR A 97 18.33 18.50 15.42
C THR A 97 18.77 19.06 14.07
N ILE A 98 19.87 19.81 14.04
CA ILE A 98 20.47 20.32 12.79
C ILE A 98 21.07 19.17 11.96
N ARG A 99 21.56 18.13 12.63
CA ARG A 99 22.24 16.99 11.98
C ARG A 99 21.22 15.98 11.47
N TRP A 100 21.04 15.88 10.16
CA TRP A 100 20.05 15.02 9.51
C TRP A 100 20.26 13.52 9.77
N TYR A 101 21.52 13.07 9.86
CA TYR A 101 21.85 11.65 10.09
C TYR A 101 21.30 11.10 11.41
N LYS A 102 21.17 11.96 12.45
CA LYS A 102 20.58 11.57 13.74
C LYS A 102 19.10 11.19 13.58
N LYS A 103 18.37 11.87 12.69
CA LYS A 103 16.96 11.54 12.40
C LYS A 103 16.84 10.17 11.74
N ILE A 104 17.74 9.84 10.81
CA ILE A 104 17.77 8.52 10.18
C ILE A 104 18.08 7.44 11.20
N GLY A 105 19.07 7.63 12.07
CA GLY A 105 19.39 6.67 13.13
C GLY A 105 18.19 6.38 14.05
N ILE A 106 17.50 7.43 14.49
CA ILE A 106 16.27 7.28 15.31
C ILE A 106 15.16 6.56 14.53
N HIS A 107 14.98 6.86 13.25
CA HIS A 107 13.98 6.21 12.40
C HIS A 107 14.25 4.72 12.20
N ILE A 108 15.52 4.32 12.03
CA ILE A 108 15.91 2.92 11.96
C ILE A 108 15.54 2.19 13.26
N ILE A 109 15.84 2.78 14.42
CA ILE A 109 15.48 2.21 15.73
C ILE A 109 13.95 2.08 15.87
N GLN A 110 13.18 3.09 15.45
CA GLN A 110 11.71 3.04 15.42
C GLN A 110 11.18 1.88 14.57
N MET A 111 11.75 1.69 13.38
CA MET A 111 11.34 0.62 12.48
C MET A 111 11.72 -0.77 13.03
N LEU A 112 12.88 -0.89 13.69
CA LEU A 112 13.28 -2.12 14.37
C LEU A 112 12.33 -2.49 15.52
N LEU A 113 11.96 -1.52 16.37
CA LEU A 113 11.02 -1.72 17.46
C LEU A 113 9.64 -2.17 16.95
N MET A 114 9.13 -1.54 15.89
CA MET A 114 7.84 -1.94 15.34
C MET A 114 7.90 -3.34 14.71
N ASN A 115 8.98 -3.67 13.99
CA ASN A 115 9.14 -4.99 13.41
C ASN A 115 9.26 -6.08 14.50
N SER A 116 9.95 -5.80 15.61
CA SER A 116 10.02 -6.75 16.73
C SER A 116 8.66 -6.93 17.41
N PHE A 117 7.91 -5.84 17.60
CA PHE A 117 6.52 -5.88 18.09
C PHE A 117 5.60 -6.75 17.21
N TYR A 118 5.64 -6.56 15.89
CA TYR A 118 4.84 -7.37 14.97
C TYR A 118 5.21 -8.85 15.01
N LEU A 119 6.52 -9.17 15.05
CA LEU A 119 6.99 -10.54 15.20
C LEU A 119 6.53 -11.16 16.52
N TYR A 120 6.69 -10.44 17.64
CA TYR A 120 6.25 -10.89 18.95
C TYR A 120 4.76 -11.26 18.95
N ASN A 121 3.91 -10.36 18.45
CA ASN A 121 2.46 -10.59 18.35
C ASN A 121 2.05 -11.66 17.33
N GLN A 122 2.92 -12.01 16.40
CA GLN A 122 2.67 -13.09 15.44
C GLN A 122 2.94 -14.48 16.05
N TYR A 123 3.97 -14.60 16.91
CA TYR A 123 4.38 -15.88 17.51
C TYR A 123 3.81 -16.12 18.91
N GLN A 124 3.27 -15.09 19.57
CA GLN A 124 2.54 -15.25 20.83
C GLN A 124 1.22 -16.01 20.61
N VAL A 125 1.08 -17.16 21.28
CA VAL A 125 -0.17 -17.92 21.35
C VAL A 125 -0.97 -17.40 22.56
N GLY A 126 -1.81 -16.39 22.35
CA GLY A 126 -2.60 -15.81 23.45
C GLY A 126 -3.02 -14.36 23.20
N HIS A 127 -2.98 -13.54 24.25
CA HIS A 127 -3.39 -12.14 24.22
C HIS A 127 -2.37 -11.30 23.44
N LYS A 128 -2.82 -10.59 22.40
CA LYS A 128 -1.97 -9.65 21.66
C LYS A 128 -1.68 -8.44 22.52
N VAL A 129 -0.41 -8.06 22.61
CA VAL A 129 0.02 -6.89 23.36
C VAL A 129 -0.18 -5.65 22.49
N LEU A 130 -0.69 -4.56 23.07
CA LEU A 130 -0.77 -3.27 22.39
C LEU A 130 0.64 -2.67 22.30
N LEU A 131 0.92 -1.83 21.29
CA LEU A 131 2.26 -1.22 21.17
C LEU A 131 2.67 -0.43 22.42
N TYR A 132 1.71 0.11 23.16
CA TYR A 132 1.96 0.83 24.41
C TYR A 132 2.41 -0.09 25.55
N ASP A 133 1.95 -1.34 25.54
CA ASP A 133 2.21 -2.34 26.59
C ASP A 133 3.39 -3.26 26.22
N TYR A 134 4.01 -3.05 25.05
CA TYR A 134 5.16 -3.80 24.53
C TYR A 134 6.48 -3.10 24.85
#